data_AF-A0A2C9P4U4-F1
#
_entry.id   AF-A0A2C9P4U4-F1
#
_cell.length_a   1.000
_cell.length_b   1.000
_cell.length_c   1.000
_cell.angle_alpha   90.00
_cell.angle_beta   90.00
_cell.angle_gamma   90.00
#
_symmetry.space_group_name_H-M   'P 1'
#
loop_
_entity.id
_entity.type
_entity.pdbx_description
1 polymer ?
#
loop_
_entity_poly.entity_id
_entity_poly.type
_entity_poly.pdbx_seq_one_letter_code
_entity_poly.pdbx_strand_id
1 'polypeptide(L)'
;MHKNHSKTQRRLKVGYVGISHTNRKTKVPTGYSRSPSLHLKGDWLAEAGFETGRGVTVRISDGCIVLMAESNEVQELREQLYQAKQVVKGIKDALV
;
A
#
# COMPACT_ATOMS: atom_id res chain seq x y z
N MET A 1 10.15 22.82 22.35
CA MET A 1 9.15 23.16 21.31
C MET A 1 7.98 22.20 21.44
N HIS A 2 6.81 22.69 21.84
CA HIS A 2 5.61 21.86 22.01
C HIS A 2 5.02 21.54 20.63
N LYS A 3 5.06 20.28 20.20
CA LYS A 3 4.28 19.82 19.04
C LYS A 3 2.81 19.82 19.43
N ASN A 4 2.04 20.75 18.89
CA ASN A 4 0.59 20.75 19.00
C ASN A 4 0.04 19.52 18.26
N HIS A 5 -0.23 18.43 18.99
CA HIS A 5 -0.92 17.24 18.50
C HIS A 5 -2.40 17.57 18.26
N SER A 6 -2.69 18.35 17.22
CA SER A 6 -4.00 19.01 17.15
C SER A 6 -5.17 18.09 16.83
N LYS A 7 -4.99 16.88 16.28
CA LYS A 7 -5.97 15.76 16.33
C LYS A 7 -5.30 14.41 16.08
N THR A 8 -5.34 13.49 17.06
CA THR A 8 -4.89 12.09 16.93
C THR A 8 -5.93 11.19 16.24
N GLN A 9 -7.14 11.68 15.99
CA GLN A 9 -8.23 10.93 15.40
C GLN A 9 -8.91 11.73 14.28
N ARG A 10 -9.14 11.08 13.14
CA ARG A 10 -9.89 11.64 12.00
C ARG A 10 -11.10 10.75 11.70
N ARG A 11 -12.28 11.34 11.57
CA ARG A 11 -13.50 10.63 11.18
C ARG A 11 -13.67 10.69 9.67
N LEU A 12 -13.65 9.53 9.03
CA LEU A 12 -13.82 9.37 7.59
C LEU A 12 -15.03 8.48 7.32
N LYS A 13 -15.61 8.62 6.13
CA LYS A 13 -16.62 7.69 5.62
C LYS A 13 -15.99 6.82 4.54
N VAL A 14 -16.38 5.54 4.51
CA VAL A 14 -15.99 4.64 3.42
C VAL A 14 -16.62 5.16 2.13
N GLY A 15 -15.78 5.46 1.15
CA GLY A 15 -16.19 5.82 -0.19
C GLY A 15 -16.23 4.60 -1.10
N TYR A 16 -16.23 4.83 -2.40
CA TYR A 16 -16.07 3.77 -3.39
C TYR A 16 -15.12 4.21 -4.50
N VAL A 17 -14.47 3.23 -5.14
CA VAL A 17 -13.74 3.41 -6.39
C VAL A 17 -14.50 2.71 -7.52
N GLY A 18 -14.61 3.38 -8.67
CA GLY A 18 -15.19 2.80 -9.88
C GLY A 18 -14.16 2.00 -10.65
N ILE A 19 -14.50 0.77 -11.02
CA ILE A 19 -13.65 -0.12 -11.81
C ILE A 19 -14.33 -0.33 -13.15
N SER A 20 -13.68 0.14 -14.22
CA SER A 20 -14.13 -0.05 -15.60
C SER A 20 -13.68 -1.41 -16.11
N HIS A 21 -14.63 -2.20 -16.62
CA HIS A 21 -14.35 -3.46 -17.29
C HIS A 21 -14.26 -3.20 -18.78
N THR A 22 -13.12 -3.53 -19.39
CA THR A 22 -12.90 -3.32 -20.83
C THR A 22 -12.75 -4.64 -21.54
N ASN A 23 -13.35 -4.75 -22.72
CA ASN A 23 -13.10 -5.90 -23.58
C ASN A 23 -11.61 -5.89 -23.98
N ARG A 24 -10.90 -7.00 -23.73
CA ARG A 24 -9.46 -7.08 -23.98
C ARG A 24 -9.09 -6.82 -25.44
N LYS A 25 -9.93 -7.26 -26.39
CA LYS A 25 -9.69 -7.17 -27.84
C LYS A 25 -10.06 -5.80 -28.39
N THR A 26 -11.22 -5.26 -28.01
CA THR A 26 -11.73 -4.00 -28.58
C THR A 26 -11.43 -2.77 -27.75
N LYS A 27 -10.97 -2.95 -26.50
CA LYS A 27 -10.76 -1.89 -25.48
C LYS A 27 -11.99 -1.07 -25.13
N VAL A 28 -13.17 -1.47 -25.61
CA VAL A 28 -14.45 -0.82 -25.30
C VAL A 28 -14.88 -1.18 -23.87
N PRO A 29 -15.33 -0.22 -23.05
CA PRO A 29 -15.94 -0.49 -21.76
C PRO A 29 -17.21 -1.33 -21.90
N THR A 30 -17.29 -2.46 -21.21
CA THR A 30 -18.44 -3.36 -21.20
C THR A 30 -19.28 -3.23 -19.94
N GLY A 31 -18.79 -2.48 -18.94
CA GLY A 31 -19.51 -2.25 -17.69
C GLY A 31 -18.64 -1.61 -16.62
N TYR A 32 -19.27 -1.24 -15.52
CA TYR A 32 -18.62 -0.63 -14.37
C TYR A 32 -19.04 -1.36 -13.09
N SER A 33 -18.07 -1.55 -12.20
CA SER A 33 -18.31 -2.06 -10.85
C SER A 33 -17.79 -1.06 -9.82
N ARG A 34 -18.21 -1.21 -8.55
CA ARG A 34 -17.81 -0.35 -7.44
C ARG A 34 -17.22 -1.20 -6.34
N SER A 35 -16.08 -0.77 -5.82
CA SER A 35 -15.44 -1.39 -4.66
C SER A 35 -15.34 -0.37 -3.52
N PRO A 36 -15.53 -0.77 -2.25
CA PRO A 36 -15.36 0.13 -1.11
C PRO A 36 -13.92 0.66 -1.04
N SER A 37 -13.76 1.92 -0.65
CA SER A 37 -12.45 2.57 -0.56
C SER A 37 -12.32 3.47 0.65
N LEU A 38 -11.17 3.41 1.32
CA LEU A 38 -10.76 4.33 2.38
C LEU A 38 -9.66 5.24 1.84
N HIS A 39 -9.91 6.55 1.85
CA HIS A 39 -8.93 7.54 1.40
C HIS A 39 -8.25 8.19 2.61
N LEU A 40 -6.98 7.84 2.83
CA LEU A 40 -6.10 8.49 3.80
C LEU A 40 -5.13 9.40 3.05
N LYS A 41 -5.13 10.70 3.34
CA LYS A 41 -4.25 11.68 2.69
C LYS A 41 -3.88 12.81 3.65
N GLY A 42 -2.67 13.35 3.49
CA GLY A 42 -2.17 14.57 4.12
C GLY A 42 -0.86 14.36 4.86
N ASP A 43 -0.19 15.46 5.18
CA ASP A 43 1.16 15.45 5.78
C ASP A 43 1.21 14.74 7.15
N TRP A 44 0.07 14.66 7.83
CA TRP A 44 -0.10 13.90 9.07
C TRP A 44 0.23 12.40 8.94
N LEU A 45 0.18 11.83 7.75
CA LEU A 45 0.61 10.45 7.51
C LEU A 45 2.11 10.29 7.71
N ALA A 46 2.91 11.23 7.18
CA ALA A 46 4.35 11.24 7.37
C ALA A 46 4.71 11.46 8.86
N GLU A 47 3.99 12.36 9.54
CA GLU A 47 4.15 12.55 11.00
C GLU A 47 3.85 11.28 11.81
N ALA A 48 2.94 10.42 11.32
CA ALA A 48 2.60 9.13 11.90
C ALA A 48 3.53 7.99 11.42
N GLY A 49 4.58 8.30 10.65
CA GLY A 49 5.59 7.34 10.17
C GLY A 49 5.22 6.63 8.87
N PHE A 50 4.14 7.01 8.18
CA PHE A 50 3.74 6.51 6.86
C PHE A 50 4.32 7.38 5.75
N GLU A 51 5.65 7.38 5.64
CA GLU A 51 6.36 8.11 4.60
C GLU A 51 6.20 7.45 3.21
N THR A 52 6.44 8.21 2.14
CA THR A 52 6.40 7.69 0.77
C THR A 52 7.41 6.56 0.60
N GLY A 53 6.95 5.43 0.04
CA GLY A 53 7.80 4.26 -0.22
C GLY A 53 7.97 3.32 0.98
N ARG A 54 7.53 3.71 2.19
CA ARG A 54 7.59 2.82 3.35
C ARG A 54 6.58 1.68 3.24
N GLY A 55 7.03 0.46 3.51
CA GLY A 55 6.17 -0.71 3.64
C GLY A 55 5.12 -0.53 4.74
N VAL A 56 3.91 -1.06 4.50
CA VAL A 56 2.80 -1.02 5.47
C VAL A 56 2.22 -2.42 5.61
N THR A 57 2.10 -2.87 6.85
CA THR A 57 1.37 -4.08 7.19
C THR A 57 -0.08 -3.74 7.53
N VAL A 58 -1.02 -4.45 6.90
CA VAL A 58 -2.46 -4.31 7.15
C VAL A 58 -2.94 -5.55 7.88
N ARG A 59 -3.45 -5.39 9.10
CA ARG A 59 -4.13 -6.46 9.85
C ARG A 59 -5.63 -6.24 9.79
N ILE A 60 -6.36 -7.31 9.46
CA ILE A 60 -7.81 -7.27 9.27
C ILE A 60 -8.45 -8.17 10.33
N SER A 61 -9.48 -7.64 10.98
CA SER A 61 -10.36 -8.33 11.91
C SER A 61 -11.79 -7.85 11.67
N ASP A 62 -12.79 -8.56 12.21
CA ASP A 62 -14.17 -8.13 12.04
C ASP A 62 -14.38 -6.72 12.60
N GLY A 63 -14.93 -5.83 11.77
CA GLY A 63 -15.14 -4.41 12.09
C GLY A 63 -13.89 -3.54 12.27
N CYS A 64 -12.66 -4.06 12.11
CA CYS A 64 -11.44 -3.29 12.38
C CYS A 64 -10.27 -3.60 11.43
N ILE A 65 -9.64 -2.53 10.93
CA ILE A 65 -8.42 -2.57 10.12
C ILE A 65 -7.34 -1.81 10.87
N VAL A 66 -6.19 -2.45 11.09
CA VAL A 66 -5.01 -1.83 11.70
C VAL A 66 -3.93 -1.68 10.65
N LEU A 67 -3.49 -0.45 10.43
CA LEU A 67 -2.38 -0.11 9.55
C LEU A 67 -1.13 0.13 10.41
N MET A 68 -0.05 -0.55 10.09
CA MET A 68 1.22 -0.40 10.80
C MET A 68 2.33 -0.13 9.78
N ALA A 69 3.02 0.99 9.95
CA ALA A 69 4.21 1.29 9.18
C ALA A 69 5.33 0.30 9.56
N GLU A 70 5.98 -0.28 8.56
CA GLU A 70 7.09 -1.22 8.79
C GLU A 70 8.33 -0.48 9.30
N SER A 71 9.13 -1.15 10.13
CA SER A 71 10.41 -0.61 10.58
C SER A 71 11.43 -0.59 9.45
N ASN A 72 12.46 0.25 9.61
CA ASN A 72 13.57 0.33 8.64
C ASN A 72 14.25 -1.03 8.44
N GLU A 73 14.49 -1.77 9.52
CA GLU A 73 15.14 -3.10 9.47
C GLU A 73 14.36 -4.09 8.58
N VAL A 74 13.03 -4.10 8.69
CA VAL A 74 12.17 -4.99 7.89
C VAL A 74 12.18 -4.56 6.42
N GLN A 75 12.19 -3.25 6.16
CA GLN A 75 12.28 -2.69 4.81
C GLN A 75 13.62 -3.03 4.14
N GLU A 76 14.74 -2.79 4.83
CA GLU A 76 16.09 -3.10 4.35
C GLU A 76 16.26 -4.59 4.07
N LEU A 77 15.74 -5.45 4.96
CA LEU A 77 15.80 -6.90 4.76
C LEU A 77 15.01 -7.33 3.52
N ARG A 78 13.85 -6.71 3.25
CA ARG A 78 13.07 -6.98 2.02
C ARG A 78 13.82 -6.55 0.76
N GLU A 79 14.49 -5.40 0.81
CA GLU A 79 15.31 -4.92 -0.30
C GLU A 79 16.48 -5.86 -0.56
N GLN A 80 17.19 -6.29 0.49
CA GLN A 80 18.26 -7.29 0.39
C GLN A 80 17.77 -8.62 -0.19
N LEU A 81 16.62 -9.12 0.27
CA LEU A 81 16.01 -10.34 -0.26
C LEU A 81 15.61 -10.19 -1.72
N TYR A 82 15.13 -9.02 -2.13
CA TYR A 82 14.83 -8.73 -3.52
C TYR A 82 16.10 -8.79 -4.38
N GLN A 83 17.18 -8.13 -3.96
CA GLN A 83 18.46 -8.18 -4.67
C GLN A 83 19.02 -9.61 -4.76
N ALA A 84 19.00 -10.35 -3.66
CA ALA A 84 19.46 -11.74 -3.64
C ALA A 84 18.66 -12.63 -4.61
N LYS A 85 17.33 -12.45 -4.68
CA LYS A 85 16.48 -13.19 -5.62
C LYS A 85 16.82 -12.88 -7.08
N GLN A 86 17.15 -11.62 -7.40
CA GLN A 86 17.52 -11.23 -8.75
C GLN A 86 18.85 -11.86 -9.18
N VAL A 87 19.83 -11.92 -8.26
CA VAL A 87 21.11 -12.60 -8.51
C VAL A 87 20.91 -14.09 -8.76
N VAL A 88 20.15 -14.77 -7.90
CA VAL A 88 19.85 -16.22 -8.06
C VAL A 88 19.14 -16.50 -9.38
N LYS A 89 18.21 -15.64 -9.79
CA LYS A 89 17.55 -15.76 -11.09
C LYS A 89 18.55 -15.63 -12.24
N GLY A 90 19.43 -14.63 -12.20
CA GLY A 90 20.45 -14.45 -13.24
C GLY A 90 21.41 -15.62 -13.36
N ILE A 91 21.81 -16.22 -12.24
CA ILE A 91 22.64 -17.43 -12.23
C ILE A 91 21.90 -18.61 -12.89
N LYS A 92 20.62 -18.80 -12.54
CA LYS A 92 19.78 -19.86 -13.13
C LYS A 92 19.65 -19.69 -14.65
N ASP A 93 19.44 -18.46 -15.11
CA ASP A 93 19.30 -18.16 -16.54
C ASP A 93 20.61 -18.36 -17.31
N ALA A 94 21.78 -18.25 -16.65
CA ALA A 94 23.09 -18.49 -17.25
C ALA A 94 23.51 -19.97 -17.29
N LEU A 95 22.82 -20.83 -16.53
CA LEU A 95 23.04 -22.27 -16.46
C LEU A 95 22.15 -23.08 -17.42
N VAL A 96 21.19 -22.42 -18.10
CA VAL A 96 20.24 -23.06 -19.03
C VAL A 96 20.57 -22.79 -20.49
#